data_AF-A0A917N9G8-F1
#
_entry.id   AF-A0A917N9G8-F1
#
_cell.length_a   1.000
_cell.length_b   1.000
_cell.length_c   1.000
_cell.angle_alpha   90.00
_cell.angle_beta   90.00
_cell.angle_gamma   90.00
#
_symmetry.space_group_name_H-M   'P 1'
#
loop_
_entity.id
_entity.type
_entity.pdbx_description
1 polymer ?
#
loop_
_entity_poly.entity_id
_entity_poly.type
_entity_poly.pdbx_seq_one_letter_code
_entity_poly.pdbx_strand_id
1 'polypeptide(L)'
;MDNHINRLKRNILCAPSKKSQENCYTCKEKDSLTIPDQNTKVYAVSQEILSGKLLYEFKTIEAMVKIYCKAHHKETTWADCQDCQEFLAYAHEKLDRCPYGQNKPTCNKCPVHCYKPHMRAKAKEIMVYGGPRMLLPHPIMAIKHLLAERQPVPGKPPAAASNRHQRIKIKQVDSN
;
A
#
# COMPACT_ATOMS: atom_id res chain seq x y z
N MET A 1 16.58 42.51 -40.85
CA MET A 1 15.40 41.82 -40.31
C MET A 1 15.54 40.34 -40.61
N ASP A 2 16.70 39.76 -40.30
CA ASP A 2 17.09 39.25 -38.96
C ASP A 2 16.24 38.01 -38.63
N ASN A 3 16.76 36.85 -38.22
CA ASN A 3 18.10 36.42 -37.90
C ASN A 3 18.01 34.88 -37.79
N HIS A 4 18.96 34.18 -38.38
CA HIS A 4 19.75 33.11 -37.76
C HIS A 4 19.12 32.26 -36.61
N ILE A 5 19.20 30.93 -36.80
CA ILE A 5 19.57 29.92 -35.78
C ILE A 5 18.47 29.27 -34.91
N ASN A 6 18.52 27.93 -34.95
CA ASN A 6 18.06 26.95 -33.95
C ASN A 6 16.56 26.59 -33.90
N ARG A 7 16.23 25.47 -34.57
CA ARG A 7 15.68 24.31 -33.85
C ARG A 7 15.92 23.00 -34.58
N LEU A 8 17.21 22.70 -34.78
CA LEU A 8 17.65 21.31 -34.91
C LEU A 8 17.23 20.51 -33.67
N LYS A 9 16.93 19.22 -33.91
CA LYS A 9 16.79 18.11 -32.96
C LYS A 9 15.38 17.88 -32.37
N ARG A 10 14.57 17.11 -33.08
CA ARG A 10 14.45 15.64 -32.85
C ARG A 10 13.49 15.01 -33.86
N ASN A 11 14.08 14.53 -34.95
CA ASN A 11 13.53 13.47 -35.79
C ASN A 11 13.63 12.12 -35.06
N ILE A 12 12.94 11.12 -35.64
CA ILE A 12 12.99 9.66 -35.41
C ILE A 12 11.74 9.17 -34.65
N LEU A 13 10.60 9.02 -35.35
CA LEU A 13 10.21 7.85 -36.16
C LEU A 13 10.07 6.58 -35.30
N CYS A 14 8.82 6.29 -34.92
CA CYS A 14 8.37 4.95 -34.55
C CYS A 14 8.11 4.15 -35.83
N ALA A 15 8.85 3.06 -36.06
CA ALA A 15 8.43 1.90 -36.86
C ALA A 15 9.48 0.76 -36.75
N PRO A 16 9.09 -0.52 -36.97
CA PRO A 16 9.52 -1.67 -36.16
C PRO A 16 10.49 -2.62 -36.88
N SER A 17 11.16 -3.52 -36.13
CA SER A 17 11.76 -4.73 -36.71
C SER A 17 11.53 -5.98 -35.85
N LYS A 18 11.17 -7.07 -36.51
CA LYS A 18 10.89 -8.41 -35.97
C LYS A 18 12.20 -9.21 -35.86
N LYS A 19 12.48 -9.84 -34.72
CA LYS A 19 12.91 -11.26 -34.58
C LYS A 19 13.26 -11.60 -33.12
N SER A 20 13.11 -12.89 -32.83
CA SER A 20 13.51 -13.67 -31.64
C SER A 20 12.85 -13.35 -30.30
N GLN A 21 11.86 -14.18 -29.98
CA GLN A 21 11.58 -14.67 -28.64
C GLN A 21 12.90 -15.10 -27.98
N GLU A 22 13.21 -14.56 -26.79
CA GLU A 22 13.88 -15.23 -25.66
C GLU A 22 14.34 -14.18 -24.64
N ASN A 23 13.85 -14.33 -23.40
CA ASN A 23 14.53 -13.98 -22.15
C ASN A 23 15.11 -12.56 -21.96
N CYS A 24 14.39 -11.69 -21.25
CA CYS A 24 14.96 -10.49 -20.63
C CYS A 24 14.71 -10.50 -19.12
N TYR A 25 15.30 -11.49 -18.45
CA TYR A 25 15.42 -11.59 -16.99
C TYR A 25 16.88 -11.53 -16.57
N THR A 26 17.57 -10.41 -16.71
CA THR A 26 18.86 -10.25 -16.02
C THR A 26 19.19 -8.77 -15.76
N CYS A 27 19.02 -8.34 -14.51
CA CYS A 27 19.95 -7.45 -13.81
C CYS A 27 19.88 -7.84 -12.33
N LYS A 28 20.51 -8.98 -11.99
CA LYS A 28 20.99 -9.25 -10.64
C LYS A 28 22.46 -8.85 -10.60
N GLU A 29 22.84 -8.17 -9.53
CA GLU A 29 24.08 -8.27 -8.73
C GLU A 29 24.26 -6.93 -8.02
N LYS A 30 24.66 -6.79 -6.75
CA LYS A 30 24.90 -7.67 -5.60
C LYS A 30 25.21 -6.67 -4.49
N ASP A 31 24.44 -6.61 -3.42
CA ASP A 31 24.94 -6.11 -2.14
C ASP A 31 24.54 -7.14 -1.08
N SER A 32 25.41 -8.12 -0.94
CA SER A 32 25.51 -8.98 0.22
C SER A 32 25.99 -8.14 1.40
N LEU A 33 25.25 -8.13 2.51
CA LEU A 33 25.79 -8.12 3.87
C LEU A 33 24.64 -8.35 4.88
N THR A 34 24.80 -9.45 5.62
CA THR A 34 24.13 -9.87 6.87
C THR A 34 22.61 -10.10 6.85
N ILE A 35 22.26 -11.39 6.81
CA ILE A 35 20.97 -11.94 7.22
C ILE A 35 20.97 -12.07 8.76
N PRO A 36 20.15 -11.27 9.46
CA PRO A 36 19.45 -11.81 10.63
C PRO A 36 17.94 -11.47 10.60
N ASP A 37 17.12 -12.51 10.76
CA ASP A 37 15.66 -12.53 10.99
C ASP A 37 14.77 -11.74 10.00
N GLN A 38 14.39 -12.39 8.90
CA GLN A 38 13.94 -11.75 7.67
C GLN A 38 12.46 -11.33 7.61
N ASN A 39 11.64 -11.56 8.65
CA ASN A 39 10.22 -11.17 8.60
C ASN A 39 9.72 -10.24 9.71
N THR A 40 10.61 -9.69 10.52
CA THR A 40 10.27 -8.62 11.49
C THR A 40 10.71 -7.24 10.98
N LYS A 41 11.77 -7.17 10.16
CA LYS A 41 12.36 -5.89 9.70
C LYS A 41 11.68 -5.25 8.49
N VAL A 42 11.04 -6.03 7.60
CA VAL A 42 10.34 -5.47 6.41
C VAL A 42 9.15 -4.59 6.83
N TYR A 43 8.48 -4.93 7.93
CA TYR A 43 7.39 -4.13 8.47
C TYR A 43 7.85 -2.88 9.23
N ALA A 44 9.00 -2.91 9.90
CA ALA A 44 9.49 -1.80 10.70
C ALA A 44 9.80 -0.55 9.83
N VAL A 45 10.35 -0.73 8.62
CA VAL A 45 10.69 0.38 7.72
C VAL A 45 9.44 1.03 7.08
N SER A 46 8.34 0.27 6.95
CA SER A 46 7.10 0.79 6.34
C SER A 46 6.30 1.72 7.27
N GLN A 47 6.43 1.58 8.59
CA GLN A 47 5.58 2.27 9.57
C GLN A 47 5.84 3.78 9.71
N GLU A 48 6.93 4.33 9.20
CA GLU A 48 7.28 5.76 9.39
C GLU A 48 6.38 6.74 8.62
N ILE A 49 5.66 6.31 7.60
CA ILE A 49 4.88 7.22 6.74
C ILE A 49 3.40 7.28 7.13
N LEU A 50 2.86 6.21 7.75
CA LEU A 50 1.47 6.19 8.18
C LEU A 50 1.36 6.75 9.60
N SER A 51 0.59 7.82 9.75
CA SER A 51 0.28 8.43 11.05
C SER A 51 -1.22 8.43 11.32
N GLY A 52 -1.60 8.65 12.58
CA GLY A 52 -2.98 8.93 12.99
C GLY A 52 -4.00 7.87 12.57
N LYS A 53 -5.03 8.31 11.83
CA LYS A 53 -6.16 7.47 11.40
C LYS A 53 -5.74 6.41 10.38
N LEU A 54 -4.85 6.75 9.45
CA LEU A 54 -4.35 5.80 8.46
C LEU A 54 -3.57 4.66 9.10
N LEU A 55 -2.74 4.97 10.10
CA LEU A 55 -2.01 3.95 10.86
C LEU A 55 -2.97 3.03 11.60
N TYR A 56 -4.02 3.59 12.21
CA TYR A 56 -5.03 2.80 12.91
C TYR A 56 -5.78 1.86 11.96
N GLU A 57 -6.16 2.32 10.76
CA GLU A 57 -6.77 1.47 9.75
C GLU A 57 -5.82 0.36 9.26
N PHE A 58 -4.53 0.68 9.07
CA PHE A 58 -3.53 -0.32 8.72
C PHE A 58 -3.39 -1.40 9.80
N LYS A 59 -3.25 -1.00 11.07
CA LYS A 59 -3.18 -1.93 12.21
C LYS A 59 -4.42 -2.81 12.34
N THR A 60 -5.58 -2.25 12.02
CA THR A 60 -6.84 -3.00 12.01
C THR A 60 -6.82 -4.09 10.93
N ILE A 61 -6.39 -3.74 9.71
CA ILE A 61 -6.22 -4.72 8.62
C ILE A 61 -5.16 -5.76 9.00
N GLU A 62 -4.02 -5.34 9.57
CA GLU A 62 -2.95 -6.22 10.02
C GLU A 62 -3.45 -7.28 11.02
N ALA A 63 -4.25 -6.87 12.00
CA ALA A 63 -4.85 -7.79 12.95
C ALA A 63 -5.79 -8.80 12.28
N MET A 64 -6.64 -8.35 11.35
CA MET A 64 -7.52 -9.25 10.59
C MET A 64 -6.72 -10.25 9.73
N VAL A 65 -5.64 -9.80 9.07
CA VAL A 65 -4.77 -10.65 8.25
C VAL A 65 -4.06 -11.69 9.12
N LYS A 66 -3.58 -11.31 10.31
CA LYS A 66 -2.97 -12.24 11.27
C LYS A 66 -3.95 -13.35 11.71
N ILE A 67 -5.20 -12.99 11.98
CA ILE A 67 -6.25 -13.95 12.32
C ILE A 67 -6.55 -14.89 11.15
N TYR A 68 -6.67 -14.33 9.94
CA TYR A 68 -6.89 -15.10 8.71
C TYR A 68 -5.75 -16.07 8.44
N CYS A 69 -4.50 -15.61 8.52
CA CYS A 69 -3.30 -16.42 8.30
C CYS A 69 -3.27 -17.64 9.24
N LYS A 70 -3.55 -17.45 10.54
CA LYS A 70 -3.57 -18.55 11.50
C LYS A 70 -4.63 -19.62 11.20
N ALA A 71 -5.72 -19.25 10.55
CA ALA A 71 -6.82 -20.16 10.24
C ALA A 71 -6.63 -20.91 8.93
N HIS A 72 -6.11 -20.23 7.90
CA HIS A 72 -6.01 -20.77 6.54
C HIS A 72 -4.62 -21.33 6.22
N HIS A 73 -3.56 -20.85 6.87
CA HIS A 73 -2.18 -21.26 6.62
C HIS A 73 -1.57 -21.91 7.88
N LYS A 74 -2.18 -23.01 8.32
CA LYS A 74 -1.82 -23.69 9.58
C LYS A 74 -0.40 -24.27 9.58
N GLU A 75 0.15 -24.55 8.40
CA GLU A 75 1.48 -25.16 8.24
C GLU A 75 2.59 -24.11 8.12
N THR A 76 2.25 -22.83 8.05
CA THR A 76 3.22 -21.75 7.82
C THR A 76 3.16 -20.77 8.99
N THR A 77 4.33 -20.35 9.48
CA THR A 77 4.36 -19.28 10.48
C THR A 77 3.96 -17.94 9.83
N TRP A 78 3.49 -16.98 10.63
CA TRP A 78 3.25 -15.62 10.12
C TRP A 78 4.46 -15.04 9.39
N ALA A 79 5.66 -15.38 9.87
CA ALA A 79 6.95 -14.97 9.37
C ALA A 79 7.38 -15.70 8.09
N ASP A 80 6.64 -16.68 7.61
CA ASP A 80 6.97 -17.40 6.37
C ASP A 80 5.82 -17.31 5.34
N CYS A 81 4.68 -16.71 5.73
CA CYS A 81 3.50 -16.64 4.88
C CYS A 81 3.58 -15.50 3.85
N GLN A 82 4.24 -15.74 2.73
CA GLN A 82 4.42 -14.75 1.66
C GLN A 82 3.10 -14.14 1.17
N ASP A 83 2.03 -14.93 1.04
CA ASP A 83 0.71 -14.45 0.61
C ASP A 83 0.10 -13.36 1.51
N CYS A 84 0.27 -13.49 2.83
CA CYS A 84 -0.23 -12.51 3.79
C CYS A 84 0.67 -11.27 3.85
N GLN A 85 1.98 -11.48 3.67
CA GLN A 85 2.99 -10.43 3.60
C GLN A 85 2.77 -9.50 2.40
N GLU A 86 2.59 -10.09 1.22
CA GLU A 86 2.31 -9.36 -0.02
C GLU A 86 1.01 -8.56 0.07
N PHE A 87 -0.04 -9.14 0.68
CA PHE A 87 -1.29 -8.43 0.89
C PHE A 87 -1.12 -7.21 1.80
N LEU A 88 -0.35 -7.35 2.89
CA LEU A 88 -0.10 -6.23 3.79
C LEU A 88 0.77 -5.15 3.16
N ALA A 89 1.82 -5.52 2.44
CA ALA A 89 2.63 -4.57 1.68
C ALA A 89 1.77 -3.79 0.66
N TYR A 90 0.87 -4.49 -0.03
CA TYR A 90 -0.09 -3.88 -0.94
C TYR A 90 -1.05 -2.91 -0.23
N ALA A 91 -1.65 -3.34 0.89
CA ALA A 91 -2.56 -2.50 1.67
C ALA A 91 -1.84 -1.24 2.18
N HIS A 92 -0.59 -1.39 2.62
CA HIS A 92 0.25 -0.29 3.06
C HIS A 92 0.47 0.75 1.95
N GLU A 93 0.91 0.31 0.76
CA GLU A 93 1.12 1.18 -0.39
C GLU A 93 -0.16 1.94 -0.79
N LYS A 94 -1.33 1.28 -0.69
CA LYS A 94 -2.63 1.91 -1.01
C LYS A 94 -3.07 2.94 0.03
N LEU A 95 -2.81 2.69 1.31
CA LEU A 95 -3.10 3.65 2.37
C LEU A 95 -2.19 4.87 2.27
N ASP A 96 -0.90 4.66 1.98
CA ASP A 96 0.05 5.75 1.80
C ASP A 96 -0.37 6.68 0.65
N ARG A 97 -0.82 6.12 -0.47
CA ARG A 97 -1.22 6.89 -1.65
C ARG A 97 -2.68 7.34 -1.62
N CYS A 98 -3.36 7.24 -0.47
CA CYS A 98 -4.77 7.57 -0.38
C CYS A 98 -5.01 9.08 -0.63
N PRO A 99 -5.95 9.47 -1.52
CA PRO A 99 -6.26 10.87 -1.77
C PRO A 99 -6.94 11.56 -0.57
N TYR A 100 -7.64 10.80 0.27
CA TYR A 100 -8.31 11.33 1.47
C TYR A 100 -7.37 11.54 2.66
N GLY A 101 -6.19 10.90 2.66
CA GLY A 101 -5.24 10.97 3.76
C GLY A 101 -5.88 10.62 5.11
N GLN A 102 -5.72 11.51 6.09
CA GLN A 102 -6.28 11.34 7.44
C GLN A 102 -7.81 11.44 7.52
N ASN A 103 -8.46 12.03 6.51
CA ASN A 103 -9.93 12.17 6.46
C ASN A 103 -10.61 11.00 5.73
N LYS A 104 -9.90 9.88 5.58
CA LYS A 104 -10.41 8.71 4.86
C LYS A 104 -11.63 8.10 5.58
N PRO A 105 -12.71 7.71 4.88
CA PRO A 105 -13.74 6.86 5.46
C PRO A 105 -13.25 5.43 5.68
N THR A 106 -14.05 4.63 6.39
CA THR A 106 -13.81 3.19 6.49
C THR A 106 -13.74 2.53 5.10
N CYS A 107 -12.80 1.60 4.91
CA CYS A 107 -12.52 0.95 3.61
C CYS A 107 -13.76 0.42 2.89
N ASN A 108 -14.70 -0.18 3.61
CA ASN A 108 -15.92 -0.77 3.07
C ASN A 108 -16.83 0.28 2.39
N LYS A 109 -16.83 1.52 2.90
CA LYS A 109 -17.66 2.63 2.39
C LYS A 109 -16.88 3.66 1.58
N CYS A 110 -15.63 3.36 1.23
CA CYS A 110 -14.80 4.29 0.46
C CYS A 110 -15.35 4.45 -0.96
N PRO A 111 -15.62 5.70 -1.43
CA PRO A 111 -16.16 5.92 -2.77
C PRO A 111 -15.10 5.68 -3.86
N VAL A 112 -13.81 5.67 -3.50
CA VAL A 112 -12.71 5.42 -4.42
C VAL A 112 -12.38 3.92 -4.45
N HIS A 113 -12.39 3.34 -5.65
CA HIS A 113 -11.94 1.97 -5.89
C HIS A 113 -10.41 1.90 -6.01
N CYS A 114 -9.73 1.75 -4.87
CA CYS A 114 -8.27 1.74 -4.80
C CYS A 114 -7.63 0.35 -4.97
N TYR A 115 -8.38 -0.73 -4.77
CA TYR A 115 -7.87 -2.10 -4.82
C TYR A 115 -8.15 -2.72 -6.19
N LYS A 116 -7.17 -3.47 -6.72
CA LYS A 116 -7.36 -4.33 -7.89
C LYS A 116 -8.45 -5.39 -7.57
N PRO A 117 -9.23 -5.86 -8.57
CA PRO A 117 -10.32 -6.81 -8.33
C PRO A 117 -9.91 -8.05 -7.52
N HIS A 118 -8.77 -8.67 -7.85
CA HIS A 118 -8.27 -9.85 -7.12
C HIS A 118 -7.90 -9.52 -5.66
N MET A 119 -7.15 -8.45 -5.41
CA MET A 119 -6.80 -8.02 -4.04
C MET A 119 -8.02 -7.56 -3.26
N ARG A 120 -9.05 -7.01 -3.93
CA ARG A 120 -10.32 -6.63 -3.30
C ARG A 120 -11.09 -7.85 -2.83
N ALA A 121 -11.13 -8.92 -3.64
CA ALA A 121 -11.75 -10.18 -3.23
C ALA A 121 -11.05 -10.75 -1.99
N LYS A 122 -9.71 -10.81 -2.00
CA LYS A 122 -8.90 -11.23 -0.86
C LYS A 122 -9.12 -10.35 0.38
N ALA A 123 -9.18 -9.03 0.21
CA ALA A 123 -9.49 -8.11 1.30
C ALA A 123 -10.88 -8.36 1.89
N LYS A 124 -11.89 -8.61 1.05
CA LYS A 124 -13.26 -8.91 1.49
C LYS A 124 -13.29 -10.22 2.29
N GLU A 125 -12.62 -11.26 1.81
CA GLU A 125 -12.51 -12.54 2.50
C GLU A 125 -11.88 -12.37 3.89
N ILE A 126 -10.76 -11.65 3.97
CA ILE A 126 -10.07 -11.35 5.24
C ILE A 126 -10.95 -10.52 6.17
N MET A 127 -11.67 -9.51 5.67
CA MET A 127 -12.57 -8.69 6.49
C MET A 127 -13.77 -9.49 7.01
N VAL A 128 -14.40 -10.32 6.18
CA VAL A 128 -15.54 -11.17 6.58
C VAL A 128 -15.11 -12.22 7.60
N TYR A 129 -13.93 -12.83 7.40
CA TYR A 129 -13.43 -13.85 8.31
C TYR A 129 -12.87 -13.26 9.61
N GLY A 130 -11.99 -12.27 9.48
CA GLY A 130 -11.22 -11.67 10.56
C GLY A 130 -11.97 -10.60 11.34
N GLY A 131 -12.92 -9.89 10.73
CA GLY A 131 -13.68 -8.80 11.37
C GLY A 131 -14.41 -9.24 12.64
N PRO A 132 -15.32 -10.25 12.58
CA PRO A 132 -16.00 -10.76 13.77
C PRO A 132 -15.04 -11.36 14.81
N ARG A 133 -13.94 -11.96 14.34
CA ARG A 133 -12.95 -12.65 15.18
C ARG A 133 -11.96 -11.71 15.85
N MET A 134 -11.82 -10.47 15.38
CA MET A 134 -10.96 -9.45 15.99
C MET A 134 -11.46 -9.00 17.37
N LEU A 135 -12.74 -9.23 17.69
CA LEU A 135 -13.33 -8.90 18.99
C LEU A 135 -12.66 -9.66 20.15
N LEU A 136 -12.16 -10.87 19.91
CA LEU A 136 -11.51 -11.70 20.92
C LEU A 136 -10.11 -11.18 21.31
N PRO A 137 -9.13 -11.04 20.40
CA PRO A 137 -7.80 -10.57 20.75
C PRO A 137 -7.72 -9.05 20.97
N HIS A 138 -8.58 -8.27 20.32
CA HIS A 138 -8.49 -6.81 20.31
C HIS A 138 -9.87 -6.13 20.46
N PRO A 139 -10.53 -6.28 21.63
CA PRO A 139 -11.91 -5.83 21.82
C PRO A 139 -12.09 -4.32 21.59
N ILE A 140 -11.18 -3.49 22.11
CA ILE A 140 -11.24 -2.03 21.95
C ILE A 140 -11.09 -1.61 20.48
N MET A 141 -10.18 -2.28 19.75
CA MET A 141 -9.96 -2.00 18.33
C MET A 141 -11.15 -2.44 17.48
N ALA A 142 -11.75 -3.59 17.80
CA ALA A 142 -12.96 -4.07 17.14
C ALA A 142 -14.15 -3.15 17.34
N ILE A 143 -14.42 -2.71 18.56
CA ILE A 143 -15.52 -1.78 18.84
C ILE A 143 -15.32 -0.47 18.08
N LYS A 144 -14.11 0.11 18.13
CA LYS A 144 -13.80 1.34 17.37
C LYS A 144 -13.95 1.16 15.86
N HIS A 145 -13.54 0.01 15.31
CA HIS A 145 -13.74 -0.31 13.90
C HIS A 145 -15.23 -0.36 13.53
N LEU A 146 -16.06 -1.06 14.33
CA LEU A 146 -17.50 -1.16 14.12
C LEU A 146 -18.21 0.19 14.25
N LEU A 147 -17.78 1.05 15.19
CA LEU A 147 -18.29 2.42 15.30
C LEU A 147 -17.89 3.28 14.11
N ALA A 148 -16.66 3.12 13.62
CA ALA A 148 -16.18 3.81 12.41
C ALA A 148 -16.93 3.36 11.15
N GLU A 149 -17.40 2.11 11.08
CA GLU A 149 -18.28 1.65 10.01
C GLU A 149 -19.63 2.37 10.01
N ARG A 150 -20.14 2.82 11.15
CA ARG A 150 -21.42 3.55 11.23
C ARG A 150 -21.34 5.01 10.77
N GLN A 151 -20.14 5.57 10.65
CA GLN A 151 -19.95 6.95 10.20
C GLN A 151 -20.39 7.14 8.74
N PRO A 152 -20.95 8.31 8.39
CA PRO A 152 -21.29 8.64 7.01
C PRO A 152 -20.03 8.80 6.16
N VAL A 153 -20.16 8.57 4.86
CA VAL A 153 -19.06 8.75 3.92
C VAL A 153 -18.81 10.25 3.74
N PRO A 154 -17.57 10.75 3.96
CA PRO A 154 -17.24 12.13 3.68
C PRO A 154 -17.38 12.39 2.18
N GLY A 155 -17.65 13.63 1.80
CA GLY A 155 -17.81 14.02 0.40
C GLY A 155 -16.52 13.96 -0.42
N LYS A 156 -16.28 14.97 -1.26
CA LYS A 156 -15.07 15.02 -2.09
C LYS A 156 -13.80 15.08 -1.22
N PRO A 157 -12.70 14.41 -1.62
CA PRO A 157 -11.46 14.45 -0.87
C PRO A 157 -10.94 15.90 -0.76
N PRO A 158 -10.42 16.31 0.41
CA PRO A 158 -9.86 17.65 0.56
C PRO A 158 -8.61 17.83 -0.31
N ALA A 159 -8.42 19.04 -0.83
CA ALA A 159 -7.20 19.38 -1.59
C ALA A 159 -5.95 19.15 -0.72
N ALA A 160 -4.92 18.55 -1.30
CA ALA A 160 -3.64 18.26 -0.66
C ALA A 160 -3.63 17.29 0.54
N ALA A 161 -4.70 16.52 0.78
CA ALA A 161 -4.78 15.61 1.93
C ALA A 161 -3.91 14.35 1.84
N SER A 162 -3.44 13.96 0.66
CA SER A 162 -2.61 12.76 0.46
C SER A 162 -1.19 12.91 1.02
N ASN A 163 -0.58 11.81 1.51
CA ASN A 163 0.80 11.78 2.01
C ASN A 163 1.87 12.22 0.99
N ARG A 164 1.55 12.24 -0.32
CA ARG A 164 2.42 12.83 -1.36
C ARG A 164 2.85 14.26 -1.00
N HIS A 165 1.95 15.10 -0.51
CA HIS A 165 2.25 16.48 -0.15
C HIS A 165 3.11 16.55 1.11
N GLN A 166 2.92 15.63 2.04
CA GLN A 166 3.75 15.53 3.25
C GLN A 166 5.20 15.17 2.87
N ARG A 167 5.41 14.23 1.96
CA ARG A 167 6.75 13.89 1.45
C ARG A 167 7.43 15.05 0.73
N ILE A 168 6.68 15.82 -0.05
CA ILE A 168 7.22 17.02 -0.72
C ILE A 168 7.66 18.04 0.32
N LYS A 169 6.85 18.29 1.36
CA LYS A 169 7.18 19.21 2.45
C LYS A 169 8.42 18.75 3.22
N ILE A 170 8.52 17.46 3.59
CA ILE A 170 9.69 16.92 4.31
C ILE A 170 10.96 17.12 3.47
N LYS A 171 10.95 16.73 2.19
CA LYS A 171 12.09 16.95 1.29
C LYS A 171 12.50 18.43 1.16
N GLN A 172 11.54 19.35 1.21
CA GLN A 172 11.82 20.79 1.16
C GLN A 172 12.48 21.29 2.45
N VAL A 173 12.11 20.75 3.61
CA VAL A 173 12.74 21.06 4.91
C VAL A 173 14.15 20.50 4.97
N ASP A 174 14.38 19.28 4.48
CA ASP A 174 15.71 18.65 4.50
C ASP A 174 16.71 19.33 3.54
N SER A 175 16.22 20.17 2.62
CA SER A 175 17.03 20.88 1.62
C SER A 175 17.35 22.33 1.99
N ASN A 176 16.85 22.82 3.14
CA ASN A 176 16.91 24.22 3.56
C ASN A 176 17.65 24.37 4.89
#